data_AF-A0AAP3H6Q7-F1
#
_entry.id   AF-A0AAP3H6Q7-F1
#
_cell.length_a   1.000
_cell.length_b   1.000
_cell.length_c   1.000
_cell.angle_alpha   90.00
_cell.angle_beta   90.00
_cell.angle_gamma   90.00
#
_symmetry.space_group_name_H-M   'P 1'
#
loop_
_entity.id
_entity.type
_entity.pdbx_description
1 polymer ?
#
loop_
_entity_poly.entity_id
_entity_poly.type
_entity_poly.pdbx_seq_one_letter_code
_entity_poly.pdbx_strand_id
1 'polypeptide(L)'
;MSNAPDYRDHPVLHAFNEIEKNLVNDEDIAEFVDEDDFNRLGVSLLVEAGCYVCIAANTLGEHEKWDRDTAAIGGNMVRLYKMISGLLDQTTQRRRDTSFIFARLVFETVVTIRYLIKHFSPDLVASYVKSSFKHEVKLRKTIEKNIAARRGVVLPIEDRMMKSIDRAFASSGLDPSDLNGYRERNWGGRNLYEKADDLGMGDAYLGAFSGPSLAVHGAWGDIYSHCLQTDGDSLFSPNTEWGYPRPQLVTASAKLCLFAIDDYFGFVGGPELQKAVQEHLSDLATRLSAFDQAHEGYLSPKEWPGTR
;
A
#
# COMPACT_ATOMS: atom_id res chain seq x y z
N MET A 1 -32.80 -27.29 -6.73
CA MET A 1 -32.49 -26.41 -5.58
C MET A 1 -31.05 -26.68 -5.22
N SER A 2 -30.15 -25.77 -5.61
CA SER A 2 -28.71 -25.92 -5.34
C SER A 2 -28.49 -25.56 -3.87
N ASN A 3 -27.91 -26.47 -3.09
CA ASN A 3 -27.47 -26.19 -1.73
C ASN A 3 -26.32 -25.19 -1.83
N ALA A 4 -26.57 -23.91 -1.58
CA ALA A 4 -25.50 -22.96 -1.37
C ALA A 4 -24.62 -23.47 -0.21
N PRO A 5 -23.30 -23.53 -0.37
CA PRO A 5 -22.43 -23.97 0.70
C PRO A 5 -22.62 -23.06 1.93
N ASP A 6 -22.73 -23.67 3.11
CA ASP A 6 -22.76 -22.93 4.36
C ASP A 6 -21.35 -22.38 4.62
N TYR A 7 -21.15 -21.11 4.28
CA TYR A 7 -19.85 -20.45 4.45
C TYR A 7 -19.48 -20.24 5.92
N ARG A 8 -20.37 -20.48 6.89
CA ARG A 8 -20.07 -20.26 8.32
C ARG A 8 -18.82 -20.99 8.81
N ASP A 9 -18.49 -22.13 8.20
CA ASP A 9 -17.31 -22.93 8.54
C ASP A 9 -16.10 -22.67 7.60
N HIS A 10 -16.15 -21.63 6.75
CA HIS A 10 -15.06 -21.32 5.84
C HIS A 10 -13.81 -20.84 6.62
N PRO A 11 -12.60 -21.37 6.38
CA PRO A 11 -11.40 -21.03 7.14
C PRO A 11 -11.07 -19.53 7.19
N VAL A 12 -11.33 -18.81 6.10
CA VAL A 12 -11.21 -17.34 6.07
C VAL A 12 -12.11 -16.70 7.12
N LEU A 13 -13.38 -17.09 7.19
CA LEU A 13 -14.33 -16.47 8.12
C LEU A 13 -14.02 -16.84 9.58
N HIS A 14 -13.53 -18.05 9.82
CA HIS A 14 -12.96 -18.40 11.12
C HIS A 14 -11.84 -17.44 11.52
N ALA A 15 -10.85 -17.23 10.63
CA ALA A 15 -9.74 -16.32 10.90
C ALA A 15 -10.20 -14.86 11.11
N PHE A 16 -11.22 -14.40 10.36
CA PHE A 16 -11.80 -13.07 10.57
C PHE A 16 -12.50 -12.94 11.93
N ASN A 17 -13.12 -14.01 12.43
CA ASN A 17 -13.80 -14.04 13.73
C ASN A 17 -12.82 -14.10 14.91
N GLU A 18 -11.60 -14.60 14.71
CA GLU A 18 -10.55 -14.64 15.74
C GLU A 18 -9.85 -13.29 15.94
N ILE A 19 -10.04 -12.34 15.03
CA ILE A 19 -9.40 -11.02 15.12
C ILE A 19 -10.12 -10.18 16.19
N GLU A 20 -9.32 -9.65 17.12
CA GLU A 20 -9.77 -8.67 18.11
C GLU A 20 -10.32 -7.43 17.40
N LYS A 21 -11.59 -7.10 17.69
CA LYS A 21 -12.26 -5.92 17.15
C LYS A 21 -12.10 -4.76 18.12
N ASN A 22 -11.39 -3.73 17.70
CA ASN A 22 -11.16 -2.56 18.54
C ASN A 22 -12.45 -1.72 18.61
N LEU A 23 -12.93 -1.49 19.82
CA LEU A 23 -14.12 -0.68 20.05
C LEU A 23 -13.82 0.80 19.78
N VAL A 24 -14.80 1.48 19.20
CA VAL A 24 -14.82 2.94 19.05
C VAL A 24 -16.11 3.39 19.72
N ASN A 25 -16.00 3.83 20.95
CA ASN A 25 -17.09 4.28 21.81
C ASN A 25 -16.92 5.77 22.13
N ASP A 26 -18.03 6.49 22.09
CA ASP A 26 -18.02 7.94 22.32
C ASP A 26 -17.58 8.29 23.74
N GLU A 27 -17.85 7.40 24.72
CA GLU A 27 -17.45 7.57 26.12
C GLU A 27 -15.93 7.58 26.29
N ASP A 28 -15.19 6.59 25.78
CA ASP A 28 -13.73 6.56 25.92
C ASP A 28 -13.08 7.69 25.10
N ILE A 29 -13.61 8.00 23.91
CA ILE A 29 -13.07 9.09 23.09
C ILE A 29 -13.29 10.45 23.76
N ALA A 30 -14.37 10.64 24.52
CA ALA A 30 -14.61 11.87 25.28
C ALA A 30 -13.56 12.09 26.39
N GLU A 31 -12.85 11.05 26.81
CA GLU A 31 -11.75 11.13 27.78
C GLU A 31 -10.40 11.47 27.13
N PHE A 32 -10.29 11.47 25.80
CA PHE A 32 -9.03 11.75 25.10
C PHE A 32 -8.60 13.20 25.31
N VAL A 33 -7.36 13.40 25.75
CA VAL A 33 -6.84 14.72 26.11
C VAL A 33 -5.86 15.28 25.06
N ASP A 34 -5.18 14.41 24.32
CA ASP A 34 -4.15 14.78 23.33
C ASP A 34 -4.24 14.00 22.01
N GLU A 35 -3.45 14.39 21.00
CA GLU A 35 -3.37 13.66 19.73
C GLU A 35 -2.77 12.24 19.88
N ASP A 36 -2.05 11.95 20.98
CA ASP A 36 -1.44 10.62 21.19
C ASP A 36 -2.52 9.58 21.54
N ASP A 37 -3.55 9.94 22.29
CA ASP A 37 -4.69 9.05 22.58
C ASP A 37 -5.41 8.63 21.29
N PHE A 38 -5.69 9.58 20.40
CA PHE A 38 -6.23 9.27 19.07
C PHE A 38 -5.28 8.43 18.23
N ASN A 39 -3.97 8.71 18.26
CA ASN A 39 -2.99 7.90 17.53
C ASN A 39 -2.95 6.45 18.02
N ARG A 40 -3.07 6.20 19.33
CA ARG A 40 -3.10 4.83 19.88
C ARG A 40 -4.30 4.06 19.33
N LEU A 41 -5.50 4.63 19.38
CA LEU A 41 -6.70 3.98 18.85
C LEU A 41 -6.64 3.83 17.32
N GLY A 42 -6.16 4.85 16.61
CA GLY A 42 -5.96 4.78 15.16
C GLY A 42 -4.97 3.69 14.73
N VAL A 43 -3.89 3.49 15.50
CA VAL A 43 -2.94 2.38 15.32
C VAL A 43 -3.65 1.04 15.54
N SER A 44 -4.43 0.88 16.60
CA SER A 44 -5.18 -0.37 16.85
C SER A 44 -6.16 -0.70 15.72
N LEU A 45 -6.88 0.30 15.18
CA LEU A 45 -7.76 0.13 14.02
C LEU A 45 -6.98 -0.26 12.75
N LEU A 46 -5.79 0.30 12.54
CA LEU A 46 -4.92 -0.11 11.43
C LEU A 46 -4.33 -1.51 11.62
N VAL A 47 -4.04 -1.93 12.86
CA VAL A 47 -3.63 -3.32 13.16
C VAL A 47 -4.72 -4.29 12.74
N GLU A 48 -5.98 -4.00 13.08
CA GLU A 48 -7.11 -4.83 12.67
C GLU A 48 -7.23 -4.92 11.14
N ALA A 49 -7.16 -3.79 10.42
CA ALA A 49 -7.13 -3.79 8.96
C ALA A 49 -5.92 -4.58 8.43
N GLY A 50 -4.75 -4.45 9.06
CA GLY A 50 -3.54 -5.20 8.73
C GLY A 50 -3.70 -6.71 8.89
N CYS A 51 -4.44 -7.16 9.90
CA CYS A 51 -4.81 -8.57 10.07
C CYS A 51 -5.72 -9.05 8.93
N TYR A 52 -6.71 -8.25 8.51
CA TYR A 52 -7.53 -8.58 7.33
C TYR A 52 -6.70 -8.65 6.04
N VAL A 53 -5.77 -7.71 5.83
CA VAL A 53 -4.82 -7.77 4.71
C VAL A 53 -3.95 -9.03 4.80
N CYS A 54 -3.53 -9.44 6.00
CA CYS A 54 -2.75 -10.66 6.21
C CYS A 54 -3.54 -11.91 5.80
N ILE A 55 -4.81 -12.02 6.21
CA ILE A 55 -5.68 -13.14 5.81
C ILE A 55 -5.83 -13.15 4.28
N ALA A 56 -6.13 -12.01 3.66
CA ALA A 56 -6.26 -11.90 2.22
C ALA A 56 -4.96 -12.28 1.49
N ALA A 57 -3.80 -11.77 1.95
CA ALA A 57 -2.48 -12.08 1.40
C ALA A 57 -2.09 -13.56 1.50
N ASN A 58 -2.72 -14.33 2.41
CA ASN A 58 -2.51 -15.77 2.54
C ASN A 58 -3.66 -16.61 1.96
N THR A 59 -4.67 -15.98 1.34
CA THR A 59 -5.78 -16.69 0.69
C THR A 59 -5.44 -16.92 -0.78
N LEU A 60 -5.32 -18.19 -1.17
CA LEU A 60 -4.87 -18.60 -2.50
C LEU A 60 -6.01 -18.87 -3.50
N GLY A 61 -7.25 -18.94 -3.03
CA GLY A 61 -8.41 -19.36 -3.82
C GLY A 61 -8.51 -20.88 -3.93
N GLU A 62 -8.99 -21.38 -5.07
CA GLU A 62 -9.18 -22.82 -5.32
C GLU A 62 -7.86 -23.61 -5.47
N HIS A 63 -6.74 -22.91 -5.66
CA HIS A 63 -5.45 -23.53 -5.95
C HIS A 63 -4.52 -23.48 -4.73
N GLU A 64 -3.65 -24.49 -4.59
CA GLU A 64 -2.61 -24.52 -3.54
C GLU A 64 -1.48 -23.50 -3.76
N LYS A 65 -1.40 -22.94 -4.96
CA LYS A 65 -0.39 -21.95 -5.38
C LYS A 65 -0.98 -21.05 -6.46
N TRP A 66 -0.48 -19.83 -6.55
CA TRP A 66 -0.79 -18.94 -7.66
C TRP A 66 -0.02 -19.30 -8.93
N ASP A 67 -0.69 -19.21 -10.07
CA ASP A 67 -0.02 -19.05 -11.36
C ASP A 67 0.60 -17.65 -11.47
N ARG A 68 1.29 -17.36 -12.58
CA ARG A 68 1.95 -16.06 -12.78
C ARG A 68 0.97 -14.89 -12.67
N ASP A 69 -0.22 -15.04 -13.26
CA ASP A 69 -1.14 -13.91 -13.42
C ASP A 69 -1.85 -13.61 -12.10
N THR A 70 -2.26 -14.64 -11.38
CA THR A 70 -2.78 -14.54 -10.01
C THR A 70 -1.70 -14.05 -9.05
N ALA A 71 -0.44 -14.47 -9.23
CA ALA A 71 0.69 -14.01 -8.40
C ALA A 71 0.99 -12.52 -8.57
N ALA A 72 0.66 -11.91 -9.72
CA ALA A 72 0.78 -10.46 -9.89
C ALA A 72 -0.15 -9.70 -8.94
N ILE A 73 -1.33 -10.26 -8.63
CA ILE A 73 -2.31 -9.68 -7.71
C ILE A 73 -2.02 -10.12 -6.27
N GLY A 74 -1.94 -11.44 -6.02
CA GLY A 74 -1.65 -12.00 -4.69
C GLY A 74 -0.31 -11.52 -4.13
N GLY A 75 0.72 -11.39 -4.97
CA GLY A 75 2.01 -10.80 -4.57
C GLY A 75 1.90 -9.33 -4.18
N ASN A 76 0.99 -8.56 -4.79
CA ASN A 76 0.71 -7.19 -4.35
C ASN A 76 -0.11 -7.16 -3.05
N MET A 77 -0.96 -8.14 -2.76
CA MET A 77 -1.58 -8.27 -1.42
C MET A 77 -0.52 -8.53 -0.35
N VAL A 78 0.44 -9.42 -0.61
CA VAL A 78 1.60 -9.63 0.28
C VAL A 78 2.42 -8.35 0.44
N ARG A 79 2.61 -7.59 -0.64
CA ARG A 79 3.26 -6.27 -0.58
C ARG A 79 2.46 -5.29 0.29
N LEU A 80 1.13 -5.24 0.14
CA LEU A 80 0.26 -4.37 0.92
C LEU A 80 0.40 -4.65 2.42
N TYR A 81 0.40 -5.93 2.83
CA TYR A 81 0.67 -6.33 4.22
C TYR A 81 2.01 -5.76 4.74
N LYS A 82 3.08 -5.89 3.95
CA LYS A 82 4.40 -5.36 4.32
C LYS A 82 4.41 -3.84 4.42
N MET A 83 3.67 -3.13 3.57
CA MET A 83 3.56 -1.67 3.63
C MET A 83 2.80 -1.21 4.86
N ILE A 84 1.74 -1.93 5.26
CA ILE A 84 0.99 -1.67 6.49
C ILE A 84 1.86 -1.93 7.73
N SER A 85 2.59 -3.05 7.75
CA SER A 85 3.55 -3.34 8.82
C SER A 85 4.62 -2.24 8.95
N GLY A 86 5.17 -1.75 7.82
CA GLY A 86 6.10 -0.62 7.82
C GLY A 86 5.46 0.69 8.29
N LEU A 87 4.22 0.98 7.88
CA LEU A 87 3.48 2.17 8.33
C LEU A 87 3.25 2.13 9.85
N LEU A 88 2.85 0.99 10.40
CA LEU A 88 2.69 0.78 11.84
C LEU A 88 4.02 0.99 12.58
N ASP A 89 5.11 0.41 12.08
CA ASP A 89 6.45 0.56 12.67
C ASP A 89 6.88 2.04 12.72
N GLN A 90 6.72 2.80 11.63
CA GLN A 90 7.08 4.22 11.63
C GLN A 90 6.15 5.06 12.51
N THR A 91 4.86 4.75 12.52
CA THR A 91 3.87 5.52 13.28
C THR A 91 4.05 5.33 14.79
N THR A 92 4.23 4.08 15.24
CA THR A 92 4.47 3.77 16.66
C THR A 92 5.80 4.33 17.19
N GLN A 93 6.79 4.51 16.31
CA GLN A 93 8.05 5.19 16.63
C GLN A 93 7.99 6.71 16.50
N ARG A 94 6.82 7.29 16.21
CA ARG A 94 6.61 8.74 16.04
C ARG A 94 7.50 9.34 14.93
N ARG A 95 7.61 8.65 13.79
CA ARG A 95 8.39 9.09 12.63
C ARG A 95 7.47 9.52 11.49
N ARG A 96 6.77 10.66 11.64
CA ARG A 96 5.80 11.14 10.64
C ARG A 96 6.35 11.20 9.23
N ASP A 97 7.55 11.75 9.10
CA ASP A 97 8.24 12.03 7.85
C ASP A 97 8.35 10.76 6.98
N THR A 98 8.71 9.64 7.61
CA THR A 98 8.80 8.33 6.96
C THR A 98 7.45 7.62 6.90
N SER A 99 6.52 7.85 7.84
CA SER A 99 5.15 7.32 7.75
C SER A 99 4.45 7.74 6.46
N PHE A 100 4.65 8.98 5.98
CA PHE A 100 4.09 9.42 4.69
C PHE A 100 4.59 8.61 3.49
N ILE A 101 5.85 8.19 3.51
CA ILE A 101 6.43 7.32 2.46
C ILE A 101 5.65 6.00 2.40
N PHE A 102 5.40 5.37 3.55
CA PHE A 102 4.65 4.12 3.60
C PHE A 102 3.18 4.30 3.22
N ALA A 103 2.52 5.35 3.70
CA ALA A 103 1.13 5.64 3.32
C ALA A 103 0.96 5.85 1.80
N ARG A 104 1.89 6.56 1.16
CA ARG A 104 1.95 6.70 -0.31
C ARG A 104 2.06 5.35 -1.01
N LEU A 105 2.92 4.46 -0.47
CA LEU A 105 3.12 3.13 -1.03
C LEU A 105 1.90 2.23 -0.81
N VAL A 106 1.20 2.35 0.33
CA VAL A 106 -0.08 1.68 0.58
C VAL A 106 -1.09 2.05 -0.51
N PHE A 107 -1.30 3.35 -0.76
CA PHE A 107 -2.22 3.81 -1.81
C PHE A 107 -1.86 3.27 -3.20
N GLU A 108 -0.60 3.38 -3.61
CA GLU A 108 -0.14 2.86 -4.91
C GLU A 108 -0.36 1.34 -5.04
N THR A 109 -0.17 0.59 -3.95
CA THR A 109 -0.42 -0.86 -3.92
C THR A 109 -1.91 -1.15 -4.07
N VAL A 110 -2.76 -0.47 -3.31
CA VAL A 110 -4.22 -0.60 -3.37
C VAL A 110 -4.72 -0.34 -4.79
N VAL A 111 -4.33 0.78 -5.40
CA VAL A 111 -4.72 1.10 -6.78
C VAL A 111 -4.24 0.02 -7.75
N THR A 112 -3.03 -0.50 -7.58
CA THR A 112 -2.49 -1.56 -8.44
C THR A 112 -3.30 -2.85 -8.33
N ILE A 113 -3.60 -3.32 -7.11
CA ILE A 113 -4.40 -4.53 -6.86
C ILE A 113 -5.77 -4.39 -7.51
N ARG A 114 -6.49 -3.33 -7.13
CA ARG A 114 -7.87 -3.09 -7.56
C ARG A 114 -7.98 -2.93 -9.07
N TYR A 115 -7.03 -2.22 -9.69
CA TYR A 115 -7.03 -2.01 -11.14
C TYR A 115 -6.74 -3.31 -11.90
N LEU A 116 -5.79 -4.13 -11.42
CA LEU A 116 -5.51 -5.44 -12.02
C LEU A 116 -6.70 -6.39 -11.91
N ILE A 117 -7.44 -6.36 -10.79
CA ILE A 117 -8.66 -7.16 -10.60
C ILE A 117 -9.78 -6.66 -11.51
N LYS A 118 -10.10 -5.36 -11.49
CA LYS A 118 -11.20 -4.78 -12.25
C LYS A 118 -11.06 -5.00 -13.77
N HIS A 119 -9.84 -4.93 -14.28
CA HIS A 119 -9.52 -5.06 -15.71
C HIS A 119 -8.75 -6.35 -16.03
N PHE A 120 -8.97 -7.39 -15.23
CA PHE A 120 -8.18 -8.61 -15.30
C PHE A 120 -8.16 -9.19 -16.72
N SER A 121 -6.96 -9.29 -17.29
CA SER A 121 -6.71 -9.91 -18.58
C SER A 121 -5.24 -10.31 -18.67
N PRO A 122 -4.91 -11.40 -19.40
CA PRO A 122 -3.53 -11.82 -19.61
C PRO A 122 -2.64 -10.71 -20.19
N ASP A 123 -3.18 -9.89 -21.10
CA ASP A 123 -2.45 -8.78 -21.72
C ASP A 123 -2.13 -7.66 -20.74
N LEU A 124 -3.07 -7.30 -19.86
CA LEU A 124 -2.83 -6.29 -18.84
C LEU A 124 -1.78 -6.76 -17.84
N VAL A 125 -1.90 -8.01 -17.39
CA VAL A 125 -0.93 -8.59 -16.46
C VAL A 125 0.45 -8.71 -17.11
N ALA A 126 0.52 -9.13 -18.37
CA ALA A 126 1.77 -9.14 -19.12
C ALA A 126 2.38 -7.74 -19.27
N SER A 127 1.58 -6.70 -19.50
CA SER A 127 2.05 -5.31 -19.52
C SER A 127 2.60 -4.88 -18.15
N TYR A 128 1.89 -5.20 -17.06
CA TYR A 128 2.35 -4.94 -15.68
C TYR A 128 3.69 -5.62 -15.39
N VAL A 129 3.81 -6.93 -15.68
CA VAL A 129 5.03 -7.71 -15.49
C VAL A 129 6.17 -7.14 -16.33
N LYS A 130 5.97 -6.92 -17.65
CA LYS A 130 6.99 -6.31 -18.52
C LYS A 130 7.46 -4.95 -18.02
N SER A 131 6.54 -4.11 -17.55
CA SER A 131 6.88 -2.79 -17.02
C SER A 131 7.76 -2.84 -15.77
N SER A 132 7.63 -3.91 -14.98
CA SER A 132 8.37 -4.13 -13.74
C SER A 132 9.83 -4.56 -13.99
N PHE A 133 10.16 -5.05 -15.19
CA PHE A 133 11.49 -5.54 -15.56
C PHE A 133 12.38 -4.52 -16.31
N LYS A 134 11.92 -3.27 -16.45
CA LYS A 134 12.69 -2.22 -17.14
C LYS A 134 14.05 -1.97 -16.50
N HIS A 135 14.11 -2.06 -15.17
CA HIS A 135 15.34 -1.85 -14.42
C HIS A 135 16.37 -2.93 -14.76
N GLU A 136 15.94 -4.19 -14.73
CA GLU A 136 16.75 -5.39 -14.98
C GLU A 136 17.34 -5.37 -16.39
N VAL A 137 16.57 -4.96 -17.40
CA VAL A 137 17.07 -4.76 -18.78
C VAL A 137 18.19 -3.73 -18.84
N LYS A 138 18.00 -2.58 -18.17
CA LYS A 138 19.00 -1.50 -18.15
C LYS A 138 20.25 -1.92 -17.38
N LEU A 139 20.08 -2.60 -16.24
CA LEU A 139 21.16 -3.10 -15.41
C LEU A 139 21.98 -4.14 -16.17
N ARG A 140 21.32 -5.11 -16.81
CA ARG A 140 21.96 -6.12 -17.68
C ARG A 140 22.84 -5.48 -18.75
N LYS A 141 22.31 -4.54 -19.53
CA LYS A 141 23.07 -3.80 -20.56
C LYS A 141 24.27 -3.07 -19.98
N THR A 142 24.13 -2.53 -18.77
CA THR A 142 25.23 -1.84 -18.07
C THR A 142 26.32 -2.81 -17.65
N ILE A 143 25.95 -3.98 -17.11
CA ILE A 143 26.89 -5.04 -16.73
C ILE A 143 27.63 -5.56 -17.96
N GLU A 144 26.92 -5.87 -19.05
CA GLU A 144 27.49 -6.34 -20.32
C GLU A 144 28.50 -5.33 -20.88
N LYS A 145 28.17 -4.03 -20.87
CA LYS A 145 29.08 -2.94 -21.27
C LYS A 145 30.34 -2.90 -20.40
N ASN A 146 30.18 -3.05 -19.08
CA ASN A 146 31.30 -3.02 -18.14
C ASN A 146 32.25 -4.21 -18.34
N ILE A 147 31.72 -5.41 -18.56
CA ILE A 147 32.49 -6.62 -18.87
C ILE A 147 33.27 -6.43 -20.17
N ALA A 148 32.63 -5.91 -21.21
CA ALA A 148 33.28 -5.62 -22.50
C ALA A 148 34.41 -4.58 -22.35
N ALA A 149 34.18 -3.52 -21.58
CA ALA A 149 35.20 -2.49 -21.30
C ALA A 149 36.43 -3.06 -20.55
N ARG A 150 36.22 -4.13 -19.75
CA ARG A 150 37.29 -4.90 -19.09
C ARG A 150 37.75 -6.12 -19.90
N ARG A 151 37.57 -6.12 -21.22
CA ARG A 151 38.03 -7.17 -22.14
C ARG A 151 37.53 -8.58 -21.76
N GLY A 152 36.30 -8.66 -21.28
CA GLY A 152 35.66 -9.93 -20.92
C GLY A 152 35.86 -10.38 -19.47
N VAL A 153 36.58 -9.61 -18.64
CA VAL A 153 36.72 -9.94 -17.21
C VAL A 153 35.40 -9.69 -16.48
N VAL A 154 34.77 -10.79 -16.06
CA VAL A 154 33.54 -10.81 -15.26
C VAL A 154 33.88 -10.73 -13.77
N LEU A 155 33.31 -9.77 -13.07
CA LEU A 155 33.46 -9.67 -11.62
C LEU A 155 32.46 -10.61 -10.91
N PRO A 156 32.79 -11.14 -9.70
CA PRO A 156 31.88 -12.02 -8.97
C PRO A 156 30.50 -11.41 -8.68
N ILE A 157 30.43 -10.09 -8.46
CA ILE A 157 29.15 -9.40 -8.25
C ILE A 157 28.32 -9.36 -9.54
N GLU A 158 28.95 -9.22 -10.70
CA GLU A 158 28.28 -9.17 -12.00
C GLU A 158 27.72 -10.53 -12.38
N ASP A 159 28.49 -11.61 -12.17
CA ASP A 159 27.99 -12.98 -12.35
C ASP A 159 26.76 -13.26 -11.48
N ARG A 160 26.79 -12.86 -10.20
CA ARG A 160 25.63 -13.00 -9.30
C ARG A 160 24.44 -12.17 -9.76
N MET A 161 24.65 -10.91 -10.18
CA MET A 161 23.59 -10.05 -10.67
C MET A 161 22.97 -10.59 -11.96
N MET A 162 23.78 -11.04 -12.93
CA MET A 162 23.30 -11.64 -14.17
C MET A 162 22.48 -12.91 -13.91
N LYS A 163 22.97 -13.82 -13.06
CA LYS A 163 22.20 -15.00 -12.62
C LYS A 163 20.90 -14.63 -11.92
N SER A 164 20.88 -13.56 -11.13
CA SER A 164 19.65 -13.07 -10.48
C SER A 164 18.65 -12.55 -11.52
N ILE A 165 19.13 -11.77 -12.48
CA ILE A 165 18.32 -11.23 -13.58
C ILE A 165 17.73 -12.39 -14.41
N ASP A 166 18.56 -13.33 -14.87
CA ASP A 166 18.12 -14.45 -15.70
C ASP A 166 17.08 -15.33 -14.98
N ARG A 167 17.26 -15.59 -13.67
CA ARG A 167 16.26 -16.30 -12.86
C ARG A 167 14.94 -15.54 -12.77
N ALA A 168 14.99 -14.21 -12.57
CA ALA A 168 13.78 -13.39 -12.49
C ALA A 168 13.00 -13.42 -13.80
N PHE A 169 13.68 -13.23 -14.95
CA PHE A 169 13.06 -13.35 -16.28
C PHE A 169 12.40 -14.72 -16.49
N ALA A 170 13.13 -15.80 -16.20
CA ALA A 170 12.62 -17.16 -16.34
C ALA A 170 11.37 -17.40 -15.45
N SER A 171 11.42 -16.99 -14.18
CA SER A 171 10.28 -17.16 -13.26
C SER A 171 9.05 -16.33 -13.63
N SER A 172 9.25 -15.22 -14.35
CA SER A 172 8.16 -14.35 -14.83
C SER A 172 7.67 -14.72 -16.24
N GLY A 173 8.23 -15.78 -16.84
CA GLY A 173 7.87 -16.21 -18.20
C GLY A 173 8.15 -15.13 -19.26
N LEU A 174 9.25 -14.39 -19.08
CA LEU A 174 9.70 -13.35 -20.01
C LEU A 174 11.00 -13.78 -20.68
N ASP A 175 11.13 -13.49 -21.98
CA ASP A 175 12.42 -13.48 -22.66
C ASP A 175 13.03 -12.07 -22.54
N PRO A 176 14.32 -11.91 -22.17
CA PRO A 176 14.98 -10.60 -22.16
C PRO A 176 14.85 -9.83 -23.49
N SER A 177 14.74 -10.53 -24.61
CA SER A 177 14.51 -9.95 -25.93
C SER A 177 13.09 -9.38 -26.12
N ASP A 178 12.10 -9.81 -25.33
CA ASP A 178 10.72 -9.26 -25.35
C ASP A 178 10.68 -7.78 -24.95
N LEU A 179 11.71 -7.31 -24.25
CA LEU A 179 11.83 -5.93 -23.81
C LEU A 179 12.70 -5.08 -24.74
N ASN A 180 13.22 -5.64 -25.83
CA ASN A 180 13.93 -4.87 -26.85
C ASN A 180 12.97 -3.93 -27.57
N GLY A 181 13.10 -2.63 -27.29
CA GLY A 181 12.21 -1.62 -27.85
C GLY A 181 10.88 -1.46 -27.09
N TYR A 182 10.73 -2.10 -25.93
CA TYR A 182 9.61 -1.81 -25.03
C TYR A 182 9.71 -0.36 -24.54
N ARG A 183 8.73 0.46 -24.96
CA ARG A 183 8.68 1.92 -24.73
C ARG A 183 7.51 2.37 -23.88
N GLU A 184 6.61 1.45 -23.53
CA GLU A 184 5.44 1.79 -22.74
C GLU A 184 5.89 2.35 -21.39
N ARG A 185 5.54 3.62 -21.11
CA ARG A 185 5.97 4.30 -19.89
C ARG A 185 5.21 3.79 -18.67
N ASN A 186 3.90 3.61 -18.82
CA ASN A 186 2.99 3.15 -17.78
C ASN A 186 2.28 1.89 -18.26
N TRP A 187 2.29 0.82 -17.47
CA TRP A 187 1.60 -0.42 -17.82
C TRP A 187 0.10 -0.21 -18.03
N GLY A 188 -0.49 -0.97 -18.95
CA GLY A 188 -1.87 -0.80 -19.38
C GLY A 188 -2.15 0.55 -20.04
N GLY A 189 -1.12 1.24 -20.56
CA GLY A 189 -1.25 2.54 -21.21
C GLY A 189 -1.69 3.70 -20.30
N ARG A 190 -1.84 3.49 -18.99
CA ARG A 190 -2.41 4.47 -18.05
C ARG A 190 -1.47 4.77 -16.89
N ASN A 191 -1.33 6.04 -16.52
CA ASN A 191 -0.61 6.46 -15.33
C ASN A 191 -1.40 6.13 -14.04
N LEU A 192 -0.79 6.31 -12.87
CA LEU A 192 -1.44 5.94 -11.61
C LEU A 192 -2.70 6.77 -11.29
N TYR A 193 -2.72 8.06 -11.63
CA TYR A 193 -3.90 8.90 -11.45
C TYR A 193 -5.07 8.39 -12.29
N GLU A 194 -4.84 8.12 -13.58
CA GLU A 194 -5.87 7.58 -14.48
C GLU A 194 -6.42 6.23 -14.02
N LYS A 195 -5.59 5.42 -13.33
CA LYS A 195 -6.03 4.16 -12.70
C LYS A 195 -6.85 4.42 -11.44
N ALA A 196 -6.41 5.35 -10.58
CA ALA A 196 -7.14 5.71 -9.37
C ALA A 196 -8.51 6.32 -9.70
N ASP A 197 -8.57 7.23 -10.68
CA ASP A 197 -9.80 7.85 -11.17
C ASP A 197 -10.79 6.80 -11.71
N ASP A 198 -10.30 5.86 -12.53
CA ASP A 198 -11.11 4.74 -13.03
C ASP A 198 -11.71 3.88 -11.90
N LEU A 199 -11.03 3.79 -10.75
CA LEU A 199 -11.49 3.07 -9.56
C LEU A 199 -12.40 3.91 -8.63
N GLY A 200 -12.75 5.14 -9.02
CA GLY A 200 -13.50 6.07 -8.18
C GLY A 200 -12.68 6.66 -7.04
N MET A 201 -11.35 6.63 -7.14
CA MET A 201 -10.40 7.12 -6.13
C MET A 201 -9.66 8.39 -6.59
N GLY A 202 -10.19 9.09 -7.61
CA GLY A 202 -9.61 10.32 -8.15
C GLY A 202 -9.43 11.41 -7.09
N ASP A 203 -10.47 11.64 -6.28
CA ASP A 203 -10.42 12.64 -5.19
C ASP A 203 -9.39 12.28 -4.12
N ALA A 204 -9.26 10.99 -3.79
CA ALA A 204 -8.29 10.51 -2.82
C ALA A 204 -6.84 10.62 -3.31
N TYR A 205 -6.60 10.67 -4.63
CA TYR A 205 -5.26 10.69 -5.21
C TYR A 205 -4.41 11.88 -4.74
N LEU A 206 -5.03 13.06 -4.59
CA LEU A 206 -4.29 14.25 -4.17
C LEU A 206 -3.76 14.08 -2.74
N GLY A 207 -4.61 13.64 -1.81
CA GLY A 207 -4.27 13.49 -0.40
C GLY A 207 -3.47 12.23 -0.07
N ALA A 208 -3.78 11.09 -0.68
CA ALA A 208 -3.18 9.80 -0.35
C ALA A 208 -1.97 9.43 -1.22
N PHE A 209 -1.75 10.13 -2.35
CA PHE A 209 -0.58 9.91 -3.20
C PHE A 209 0.23 11.18 -3.42
N SER A 210 -0.35 12.22 -4.01
CA SER A 210 0.41 13.38 -4.48
C SER A 210 1.06 14.16 -3.33
N GLY A 211 0.34 14.43 -2.25
CA GLY A 211 0.87 15.08 -1.05
C GLY A 211 2.01 14.29 -0.41
N PRO A 212 1.78 13.04 0.03
CA PRO A 212 2.83 12.18 0.57
C PRO A 212 4.01 11.92 -0.37
N SER A 213 3.84 12.03 -1.70
CA SER A 213 4.95 11.91 -2.66
C SER A 213 5.97 13.04 -2.54
N LEU A 214 5.64 14.17 -1.90
CA LEU A 214 6.58 15.24 -1.60
C LEU A 214 7.67 14.76 -0.63
N ALA A 215 7.29 13.95 0.37
CA ALA A 215 8.21 13.33 1.33
C ALA A 215 9.16 12.33 0.67
N VAL A 216 8.67 11.56 -0.32
CA VAL A 216 9.48 10.58 -1.06
C VAL A 216 10.62 11.25 -1.83
N HIS A 217 10.40 12.46 -2.34
CA HIS A 217 11.33 13.14 -3.23
C HIS A 217 12.10 14.28 -2.58
N GLY A 218 11.86 14.58 -1.29
CA GLY A 218 12.42 15.75 -0.63
C GLY A 218 12.04 17.04 -1.36
N ALA A 219 10.75 17.17 -1.73
CA ALA A 219 10.28 18.39 -2.36
C ALA A 219 10.37 19.56 -1.37
N TRP A 220 10.54 20.79 -1.89
CA TRP A 220 10.75 21.97 -1.03
C TRP A 220 9.68 22.12 0.06
N GLY A 221 8.40 21.91 -0.27
CA GLY A 221 7.31 22.01 0.72
C GLY A 221 7.43 21.01 1.88
N ASP A 222 7.95 19.81 1.62
CA ASP A 222 8.18 18.79 2.64
C ASP A 222 9.40 19.15 3.51
N ILE A 223 10.53 19.45 2.87
CA ILE A 223 11.78 19.86 3.55
C ILE A 223 11.53 21.10 4.41
N TYR A 224 10.84 22.11 3.87
CA TYR A 224 10.47 23.33 4.57
C TYR A 224 9.59 23.03 5.80
N SER A 225 8.63 22.10 5.68
CA SER A 225 7.67 21.82 6.74
C SER A 225 8.22 20.93 7.85
N HIS A 226 9.21 20.08 7.54
CA HIS A 226 9.59 18.97 8.43
C HIS A 226 11.08 18.88 8.72
N CYS A 227 11.96 19.26 7.78
CA CYS A 227 13.41 19.12 7.93
C CYS A 227 14.11 20.45 8.29
N LEU A 228 13.42 21.59 8.25
CA LEU A 228 13.97 22.91 8.53
C LEU A 228 13.18 23.64 9.63
N GLN A 229 13.86 24.50 10.36
CA GLN A 229 13.26 25.51 11.23
C GLN A 229 13.53 26.90 10.63
N THR A 230 12.62 27.84 10.83
CA THR A 230 12.77 29.24 10.42
C THR A 230 12.17 30.16 11.49
N ASP A 231 12.78 31.34 11.67
CA ASP A 231 12.35 32.39 12.59
C ASP A 231 11.60 33.54 11.88
N GLY A 232 11.35 33.42 10.58
CA GLY A 232 10.64 34.42 9.77
C GLY A 232 11.55 35.33 8.94
N ASP A 233 12.87 35.31 9.16
CA ASP A 233 13.83 36.19 8.47
C ASP A 233 14.44 35.57 7.20
N SER A 234 13.76 34.59 6.58
CA SER A 234 14.26 33.83 5.42
C SER A 234 15.57 33.07 5.66
N LEU A 235 15.95 32.89 6.92
CA LEU A 235 17.04 32.03 7.36
C LEU A 235 16.48 30.68 7.84
N PHE A 236 17.27 29.64 7.63
CA PHE A 236 16.89 28.26 7.95
C PHE A 236 17.98 27.58 8.79
N SER A 237 17.55 26.85 9.81
CA SER A 237 18.39 25.91 10.54
C SER A 237 17.87 24.47 10.37
N PRO A 238 18.72 23.44 10.52
CA PRO A 238 18.28 22.06 10.45
C PRO A 238 17.28 21.73 11.57
N ASN A 239 16.19 21.03 11.22
CA ASN A 239 15.35 20.32 12.18
C ASN A 239 15.72 18.82 12.15
N THR A 240 16.34 18.32 13.21
CA THR A 240 16.69 16.89 13.32
C THR A 240 15.65 16.06 14.08
N GLU A 241 14.63 16.71 14.64
CA GLU A 241 13.55 16.06 15.37
C GLU A 241 12.47 15.55 14.41
N TRP A 242 11.93 14.37 14.71
CA TRP A 242 10.83 13.78 13.94
C TRP A 242 9.51 14.49 14.22
N GLY A 243 8.67 14.58 13.18
CA GLY A 243 7.28 14.98 13.35
C GLY A 243 6.42 13.89 14.00
N TYR A 244 5.32 14.30 14.63
CA TYR A 244 4.31 13.39 15.19
C TYR A 244 3.26 13.05 14.12
N PRO A 245 3.07 11.75 13.78
CA PRO A 245 2.02 11.34 12.87
C PRO A 245 0.65 11.75 13.41
N ARG A 246 -0.25 12.11 12.51
CA ARG A 246 -1.66 12.31 12.85
C ARG A 246 -2.46 11.03 12.59
N PRO A 247 -3.52 10.77 13.35
CA PRO A 247 -4.28 9.54 13.23
C PRO A 247 -4.97 9.39 11.86
N GLN A 248 -5.30 10.49 11.16
CA GLN A 248 -5.88 10.42 9.81
C GLN A 248 -5.01 9.63 8.82
N LEU A 249 -3.69 9.61 8.99
CA LEU A 249 -2.79 8.88 8.09
C LEU A 249 -3.03 7.36 8.19
N VAL A 250 -3.21 6.85 9.41
CA VAL A 250 -3.43 5.43 9.65
C VAL A 250 -4.87 5.03 9.34
N THR A 251 -5.87 5.87 9.65
CA THR A 251 -7.27 5.56 9.34
C THR A 251 -7.59 5.65 7.86
N ALA A 252 -7.03 6.64 7.14
CA ALA A 252 -7.14 6.68 5.68
C ALA A 252 -6.51 5.44 5.03
N SER A 253 -5.33 5.01 5.52
CA SER A 253 -4.67 3.80 5.03
C SER A 253 -5.50 2.54 5.31
N ALA A 254 -6.10 2.42 6.49
CA ALA A 254 -7.00 1.33 6.83
C ALA A 254 -8.20 1.28 5.87
N LYS A 255 -8.89 2.41 5.65
CA LYS A 255 -10.03 2.50 4.71
C LYS A 255 -9.64 2.09 3.29
N LEU A 256 -8.47 2.52 2.81
CA LEU A 256 -7.95 2.13 1.50
C LEU A 256 -7.74 0.61 1.39
N CYS A 257 -7.24 -0.03 2.44
CA CYS A 257 -7.06 -1.48 2.48
C CYS A 257 -8.39 -2.23 2.37
N LEU A 258 -9.47 -1.76 2.99
CA LEU A 258 -10.77 -2.43 2.94
C LEU A 258 -11.27 -2.61 1.50
N PHE A 259 -11.07 -1.60 0.64
CA PHE A 259 -11.42 -1.71 -0.78
C PHE A 259 -10.62 -2.78 -1.52
N ALA A 260 -9.31 -2.88 -1.25
CA ALA A 260 -8.48 -3.91 -1.86
C ALA A 260 -8.84 -5.32 -1.36
N ILE A 261 -9.18 -5.46 -0.08
CA ILE A 261 -9.58 -6.73 0.52
C ILE A 261 -10.90 -7.22 -0.10
N ASP A 262 -11.89 -6.34 -0.23
CA ASP A 262 -13.18 -6.67 -0.85
C ASP A 262 -13.02 -7.17 -2.29
N ASP A 263 -12.34 -6.38 -3.13
CA ASP A 263 -12.07 -6.74 -4.53
C ASP A 263 -11.30 -8.07 -4.61
N TYR A 264 -10.32 -8.28 -3.73
CA TYR A 264 -9.50 -9.49 -3.72
C TYR A 264 -10.30 -10.74 -3.38
N PHE A 265 -11.17 -10.72 -2.36
CA PHE A 265 -11.99 -11.88 -2.04
C PHE A 265 -13.01 -12.20 -3.13
N GLY A 266 -13.55 -11.19 -3.80
CA GLY A 266 -14.36 -11.41 -5.01
C GLY A 266 -13.56 -12.08 -6.12
N PHE A 267 -12.31 -11.69 -6.30
CA PHE A 267 -11.41 -12.25 -7.31
C PHE A 267 -10.99 -13.70 -7.02
N VAL A 268 -10.55 -14.02 -5.79
CA VAL A 268 -9.99 -15.36 -5.47
C VAL A 268 -11.00 -16.35 -4.93
N GLY A 269 -12.13 -15.90 -4.37
CA GLY A 269 -13.11 -16.76 -3.71
C GLY A 269 -14.54 -16.59 -4.19
N GLY A 270 -14.78 -15.74 -5.18
CA GLY A 270 -16.09 -15.53 -5.77
C GLY A 270 -17.04 -14.65 -4.93
N PRO A 271 -18.23 -14.36 -5.48
CA PRO A 271 -19.15 -13.38 -4.91
C PRO A 271 -19.72 -13.80 -3.54
N GLU A 272 -19.86 -15.10 -3.27
CA GLU A 272 -20.38 -15.57 -2.00
C GLU A 272 -19.38 -15.36 -0.84
N LEU A 273 -18.10 -15.66 -1.05
CA LEU A 273 -17.06 -15.39 -0.05
C LEU A 273 -16.88 -13.88 0.16
N GLN A 274 -16.86 -13.11 -0.95
CA GLN A 274 -16.80 -11.65 -0.88
C GLN A 274 -17.92 -11.10 0.00
N LYS A 275 -19.17 -11.50 -0.25
CA LYS A 275 -20.33 -11.06 0.54
C LYS A 275 -20.20 -11.42 2.02
N ALA A 276 -19.67 -12.60 2.35
CA ALA A 276 -19.50 -12.99 3.74
C ALA A 276 -18.41 -12.16 4.45
N VAL A 277 -17.32 -11.83 3.75
CA VAL A 277 -16.25 -10.96 4.29
C VAL A 277 -16.73 -9.51 4.42
N GLN A 278 -17.61 -9.03 3.54
CA GLN A 278 -18.14 -7.66 3.56
C GLN A 278 -18.77 -7.24 4.88
N GLU A 279 -19.34 -8.16 5.65
CA GLU A 279 -19.90 -7.87 6.98
C GLU A 279 -18.81 -7.36 7.94
N HIS A 280 -17.62 -8.00 7.92
CA HIS A 280 -16.47 -7.57 8.72
C HIS A 280 -15.87 -6.26 8.23
N LEU A 281 -15.77 -6.09 6.92
CA LEU A 281 -15.22 -4.86 6.33
C LEU A 281 -16.13 -3.66 6.63
N SER A 282 -17.45 -3.85 6.56
CA SER A 282 -18.44 -2.79 6.82
C SER A 282 -18.45 -2.38 8.30
N ASP A 283 -18.29 -3.34 9.20
CA ASP A 283 -18.14 -3.09 10.63
C ASP A 283 -16.91 -2.21 10.93
N LEU A 284 -15.74 -2.59 10.42
CA LEU A 284 -14.52 -1.79 10.60
C LEU A 284 -14.60 -0.43 9.90
N ALA A 285 -15.20 -0.35 8.70
CA ALA A 285 -15.41 0.92 7.99
C ALA A 285 -16.30 1.90 8.79
N THR A 286 -17.32 1.36 9.47
CA THR A 286 -18.21 2.15 10.34
C THR A 286 -17.44 2.71 11.53
N ARG A 287 -16.66 1.87 12.22
CA ARG A 287 -15.81 2.29 13.34
C ARG A 287 -14.74 3.30 12.95
N LEU A 288 -14.07 3.11 11.81
CA LEU A 288 -13.12 4.07 11.25
C LEU A 288 -13.79 5.42 10.94
N SER A 289 -15.05 5.42 10.49
CA SER A 289 -15.77 6.66 10.19
C SER A 289 -16.22 7.39 11.46
N ALA A 290 -16.67 6.66 12.47
CA ALA A 290 -16.98 7.23 13.79
C ALA A 290 -15.72 7.84 14.43
N PHE A 291 -14.60 7.12 14.39
CA PHE A 291 -13.31 7.61 14.88
C PHE A 291 -12.87 8.90 14.18
N ASP A 292 -12.93 8.95 12.84
CA ASP A 292 -12.55 10.14 12.09
C ASP A 292 -13.44 11.34 12.44
N GLN A 293 -14.76 11.13 12.59
CA GLN A 293 -15.68 12.19 13.01
C GLN A 293 -15.35 12.72 14.41
N ALA A 294 -15.07 11.83 15.35
CA ALA A 294 -14.72 12.22 16.71
C ALA A 294 -13.39 12.99 16.76
N HIS A 295 -12.38 12.56 15.99
CA HIS A 295 -11.11 13.27 15.89
C HIS A 295 -11.26 14.65 15.22
N GLU A 296 -12.05 14.77 14.16
CA GLU A 296 -12.34 16.09 13.56
C GLU A 296 -13.10 17.01 14.55
N GLY A 297 -14.02 16.44 15.35
CA GLY A 297 -14.69 17.15 16.44
C GLY A 297 -13.72 17.68 17.50
N TYR A 298 -12.69 16.90 17.83
CA TYR A 298 -11.61 17.30 18.73
C TYR A 298 -10.72 18.42 18.16
N LEU A 299 -10.48 18.42 16.84
CA LEU A 299 -9.67 19.44 16.17
C LEU A 299 -10.40 20.76 15.93
N SER A 300 -11.70 20.70 15.59
CA SER A 300 -12.54 21.85 15.23
C SER A 300 -12.49 23.07 16.18
N PRO A 301 -12.54 22.91 17.53
CA PRO A 301 -12.50 24.05 18.45
C PRO A 301 -11.09 24.64 18.65
N LYS A 302 -10.04 24.04 18.09
CA LYS A 302 -8.65 24.51 18.27
C LYS A 302 -8.33 25.57 17.21
N GLU A 303 -7.97 26.78 17.63
CA GLU A 303 -7.45 27.79 16.70
C GLU A 303 -6.14 27.32 16.07
N TRP A 304 -5.99 27.53 14.76
CA TRP A 304 -4.77 27.20 14.02
C TRP A 304 -3.88 28.44 13.84
N PRO A 305 -2.55 28.34 14.00
CA PRO A 305 -1.80 27.21 14.51
C PRO A 305 -1.80 27.20 16.04
N GLY A 306 -2.48 26.23 16.65
CA GLY A 306 -2.60 26.13 18.10
C GLY A 306 -1.21 26.06 18.74
N THR A 307 -0.96 26.95 19.70
CA THR A 307 0.23 26.91 20.55
C THR A 307 0.31 25.55 21.24
N ARG A 308 1.50 24.94 21.12
CA ARG A 308 1.96 23.66 21.69
C ARG A 308 1.21 23.16 22.92
#